data_AF-A0A8D2FJR2-F1
#
_entry.id   AF-A0A8D2FJR2-F1
#
_cell.length_a   1.000
_cell.length_b   1.000
_cell.length_c   1.000
_cell.angle_alpha   90.00
_cell.angle_beta   90.00
_cell.angle_gamma   90.00
#
_symmetry.space_group_name_H-M   'P 1'
#
loop_
_entity.id
_entity.type
_entity.pdbx_description
1 polymer ?
#
loop_
_entity_poly.entity_id
_entity_poly.type
_entity_poly.pdbx_seq_one_letter_code
_entity_poly.pdbx_strand_id
1 'polypeptide(L)'
;MSVKWTSVILLIQLSFYFSSGSCGKVLVWAAEYSHWMNMKTILEELVQRGHEVTALASSASILFDPNNSSALKIEVFPTSLPKPEFENIVTQEIKRWIELPKDTFWLYFSQMQEIMWKFGDIFRDFCKDVVSNKKLMKKLQESRFDVVFADPIFPCSELLAELFNIPLVYSLRFTPGFEKHCGGFLFPPSYVPVVMSELSDQMTFMERVKNMIYVLYFDFCFQMYDMKKWDQFYSEVLGRPTTLSETMGKADIWLIRNSWNFQFPHPLLPNVDFIGGLLCKPAKPLPKEMEEFVQSSGENGVVVFTLGSMITNMKEERANVIASALAQIPQKI
;
A
#
# COMPACT_ATOMS: atom_id res chain seq x y z
N MET A 1 14.65 38.41 44.20
CA MET A 1 13.63 38.42 43.13
C MET A 1 12.29 38.01 43.73
N SER A 2 11.21 38.69 43.41
CA SER A 2 9.86 38.32 43.88
C SER A 2 9.50 36.91 43.37
N VAL A 3 8.83 36.09 44.19
CA VAL A 3 8.40 34.71 43.88
C VAL A 3 7.70 34.62 42.51
N LYS A 4 7.01 35.69 42.10
CA LYS A 4 6.35 35.81 40.79
C LYS A 4 7.34 35.75 39.62
N TRP A 5 8.51 36.38 39.74
CA TRP A 5 9.52 36.40 38.68
C TRP A 5 10.20 35.03 38.52
N THR A 6 10.46 34.34 39.62
CA THR A 6 10.97 32.96 39.59
C THR A 6 9.98 32.00 38.94
N SER A 7 8.66 32.13 39.20
CA SER A 7 7.64 31.30 38.55
C SER A 7 7.51 31.57 37.05
N VAL A 8 7.62 32.83 36.62
CA VAL A 8 7.60 33.20 35.19
C VAL A 8 8.81 32.65 34.45
N ILE A 9 10.01 32.76 35.03
CA ILE A 9 11.24 32.22 34.43
C ILE A 9 11.15 30.69 34.31
N LEU A 10 10.57 30.01 35.31
CA LEU A 10 10.39 28.56 35.28
C LEU A 10 9.37 28.12 34.21
N LEU A 11 8.27 28.86 34.05
CA LEU A 11 7.28 28.61 32.98
C LEU A 11 7.87 28.82 31.59
N ILE A 12 8.70 29.86 31.41
CA ILE A 12 9.40 30.13 30.16
C ILE A 12 10.40 29.00 29.87
N GLN A 13 11.20 28.57 30.85
CA GLN A 13 12.08 27.42 30.69
C GLN A 13 11.30 26.14 30.34
N LEU A 14 10.20 25.86 31.02
CA LEU A 14 9.33 24.72 30.70
C LEU A 14 8.78 24.83 29.28
N SER A 15 8.41 26.02 28.79
CA SER A 15 7.97 26.21 27.40
C SER A 15 9.08 26.02 26.35
N PHE A 16 10.36 26.11 26.74
CA PHE A 16 11.49 25.73 25.89
C PHE A 16 11.79 24.21 25.91
N TYR A 17 11.40 23.51 26.99
CA TYR A 17 11.50 22.05 27.09
C TYR A 17 10.28 21.31 26.52
N PHE A 18 9.11 21.95 26.56
CA PHE A 18 7.89 21.49 25.91
C PHE A 18 7.72 22.23 24.59
N SER A 19 8.26 21.63 23.52
CA SER A 19 7.78 21.97 22.17
C SER A 19 6.26 21.81 22.18
N SER A 20 5.53 22.90 21.89
CA SER A 20 4.14 22.76 21.44
C SER A 20 4.21 22.04 20.10
N GLY A 21 4.18 20.70 20.12
CA GLY A 21 4.19 19.90 18.91
C GLY A 21 3.03 20.36 18.03
N SER A 22 3.33 20.95 16.88
CA SER A 22 2.29 21.30 15.92
C SER A 22 1.75 20.00 15.35
N CYS A 23 0.54 19.64 15.75
CA CYS A 23 -0.16 18.50 15.20
C CYS A 23 -0.60 18.84 13.77
N GLY A 24 0.04 18.22 12.79
CA GLY A 24 -0.36 18.36 11.38
C GLY A 24 -1.66 17.65 11.06
N LYS A 25 -2.32 18.11 9.99
CA LYS A 25 -3.53 17.53 9.40
C LYS A 25 -3.17 16.67 8.20
N VAL A 26 -3.52 15.39 8.26
CA VAL A 26 -3.17 14.40 7.23
C VAL A 26 -4.42 14.02 6.45
N LEU A 27 -4.40 14.25 5.14
CA LEU A 27 -5.39 13.71 4.22
C LEU A 27 -4.92 12.34 3.74
N VAL A 28 -5.72 11.31 3.92
CA VAL A 28 -5.37 9.96 3.47
C VAL A 28 -6.23 9.56 2.30
N TRP A 29 -5.62 9.15 1.19
CA TRP A 29 -6.33 8.45 0.13
C TRP A 29 -6.45 6.97 0.52
N ALA A 30 -7.66 6.54 0.88
CA ALA A 30 -7.85 5.22 1.46
C ALA A 30 -7.58 4.11 0.43
N ALA A 31 -6.72 3.16 0.81
CA ALA A 31 -6.49 1.93 0.07
C ALA A 31 -7.51 0.83 0.46
N GLU A 32 -7.39 -0.34 -0.18
CA GLU A 32 -8.27 -1.48 0.08
C GLU A 32 -7.50 -2.66 0.73
N TYR A 33 -8.21 -3.54 1.45
CA TYR A 33 -7.68 -4.79 2.02
C TYR A 33 -6.37 -4.66 2.83
N SER A 34 -5.34 -5.45 2.48
CA SER A 34 -4.05 -5.49 3.18
C SER A 34 -3.29 -4.17 3.07
N HIS A 35 -3.51 -3.39 2.01
CA HIS A 35 -2.90 -2.06 1.86
C HIS A 35 -3.45 -1.11 2.91
N TRP A 36 -4.78 -1.12 3.11
CA TRP A 36 -5.41 -0.37 4.21
C TRP A 36 -4.89 -0.80 5.58
N MET A 37 -4.77 -2.10 5.85
CA MET A 37 -4.27 -2.60 7.13
C MET A 37 -2.84 -2.10 7.45
N ASN A 38 -1.96 -2.07 6.44
CA ASN A 38 -0.61 -1.54 6.60
C ASN A 38 -0.62 -0.03 6.84
N MET A 39 -1.39 0.72 6.04
CA MET A 39 -1.52 2.17 6.23
C MET A 39 -2.10 2.49 7.60
N LYS A 40 -3.16 1.80 8.02
CA LYS A 40 -3.85 2.01 9.30
C LYS A 40 -2.89 2.01 10.49
N THR A 41 -1.88 1.14 10.47
CA THR A 41 -0.86 1.09 11.55
C THR A 41 -0.08 2.41 11.68
N ILE A 42 0.29 3.02 10.54
CA ILE A 42 0.97 4.32 10.51
C ILE A 42 -0.01 5.42 10.94
N LEU A 43 -1.25 5.36 10.45
CA LEU A 43 -2.28 6.36 10.75
C LEU A 43 -2.68 6.38 12.23
N GLU A 44 -2.84 5.23 12.85
CA GLU A 44 -3.13 5.12 14.29
C GLU A 44 -2.03 5.75 15.14
N GLU A 45 -0.78 5.52 14.75
CA GLU A 45 0.38 6.08 15.41
C GLU A 45 0.49 7.61 15.22
N LEU A 46 0.10 8.13 14.04
CA LEU A 46 -0.02 9.58 13.81
C LEU A 46 -1.09 10.19 14.70
N VAL A 47 -2.26 9.57 14.82
CA VAL A 47 -3.31 10.04 15.73
C VAL A 47 -2.85 9.99 17.19
N GLN A 48 -2.14 8.95 17.60
CA GLN A 48 -1.58 8.85 18.96
C GLN A 48 -0.58 9.97 19.25
N ARG A 49 0.16 10.45 18.24
CA ARG A 49 1.04 11.63 18.33
C ARG A 49 0.30 12.97 18.24
N GLY A 50 -1.03 12.96 18.12
CA GLY A 50 -1.90 14.13 18.14
C GLY A 50 -2.30 14.68 16.76
N HIS A 51 -1.83 14.08 15.65
CA HIS A 51 -2.19 14.52 14.31
C HIS A 51 -3.67 14.31 13.99
N GLU A 52 -4.29 15.24 13.26
CA GLU A 52 -5.66 15.08 12.76
C GLU A 52 -5.61 14.28 11.45
N VAL A 53 -6.05 13.03 11.48
CA VAL A 53 -6.05 12.15 10.30
C VAL A 53 -7.46 12.02 9.75
N THR A 54 -7.65 12.42 8.48
CA THR A 54 -8.90 12.22 7.74
C THR A 54 -8.66 11.30 6.55
N ALA A 55 -9.28 10.11 6.58
CA ALA A 55 -9.25 9.16 5.48
C ALA A 55 -10.42 9.36 4.53
N LEU A 56 -10.11 9.64 3.26
CA LEU A 56 -11.06 9.78 2.19
C LEU A 56 -11.32 8.41 1.56
N ALA A 57 -12.52 7.88 1.74
CA ALA A 57 -12.90 6.53 1.30
C ALA A 57 -14.13 6.55 0.41
N SER A 58 -14.18 5.66 -0.58
CA SER A 58 -15.37 5.55 -1.43
C SER A 58 -16.52 4.89 -0.66
N SER A 59 -17.77 5.16 -1.05
CA SER A 59 -18.93 4.43 -0.54
C SER A 59 -18.91 2.94 -0.94
N ALA A 60 -18.11 2.58 -1.94
CA ALA A 60 -17.87 1.20 -2.36
C ALA A 60 -16.81 0.48 -1.51
N SER A 61 -16.02 1.22 -0.72
CA SER A 61 -14.80 0.69 -0.12
C SER A 61 -15.07 -0.47 0.84
N ILE A 62 -14.16 -1.44 0.76
CA ILE A 62 -14.17 -2.68 1.52
C ILE A 62 -13.19 -2.50 2.69
N LEU A 63 -13.33 -1.35 3.36
CA LEU A 63 -12.55 -1.06 4.56
C LEU A 63 -12.96 -2.03 5.65
N PHE A 64 -11.95 -2.52 6.37
CA PHE A 64 -12.16 -3.41 7.51
C PHE A 64 -12.84 -2.62 8.64
N ASP A 65 -14.11 -2.95 8.86
CA ASP A 65 -15.01 -2.50 9.92
C ASP A 65 -14.95 -1.00 10.28
N PRO A 66 -15.84 -0.15 9.71
CA PRO A 66 -15.93 1.27 10.08
C PRO A 66 -16.36 1.49 11.54
N ASN A 67 -16.91 0.48 12.22
CA ASN A 67 -17.26 0.54 13.66
C ASN A 67 -16.10 0.12 14.57
N ASN A 68 -14.96 -0.31 14.02
CA ASN A 68 -13.79 -0.61 14.81
C ASN A 68 -13.14 0.72 15.22
N SER A 69 -13.54 1.16 16.42
CA SER A 69 -13.11 2.30 17.26
C SER A 69 -11.64 2.73 17.08
N SER A 70 -11.30 3.22 15.90
CA SER A 70 -10.05 3.91 15.63
C SER A 70 -10.37 5.39 15.66
N ALA A 71 -9.51 6.18 16.29
CA ALA A 71 -9.63 7.64 16.34
C ALA A 71 -9.43 8.32 14.97
N LEU A 72 -9.54 7.54 13.87
CA LEU A 72 -9.43 7.97 12.49
C LEU A 72 -10.77 8.53 12.02
N LYS A 73 -10.76 9.75 11.50
CA LYS A 73 -11.94 10.34 10.87
C LYS A 73 -12.05 9.81 9.45
N ILE A 74 -13.14 9.12 9.13
CA ILE A 74 -13.40 8.63 7.77
C ILE A 74 -14.40 9.56 7.09
N GLU A 75 -13.98 10.19 6.00
CA GLU A 75 -14.83 10.98 5.10
C GLU A 75 -15.23 10.09 3.92
N VAL A 76 -16.50 9.69 3.85
CA VAL A 76 -17.00 8.82 2.78
C VAL A 76 -17.55 9.67 1.63
N PHE A 77 -17.05 9.43 0.41
CA PHE A 77 -17.59 10.05 -0.81
C PHE A 77 -18.46 9.06 -1.60
N PRO A 78 -19.58 9.52 -2.18
CA PRO A 78 -20.43 8.66 -3.00
C PRO A 78 -19.72 8.30 -4.31
N THR A 79 -19.88 7.06 -4.74
CA THR A 79 -19.48 6.60 -6.08
C THR A 79 -20.62 5.90 -6.80
N SER A 80 -20.56 5.89 -8.12
CA SER A 80 -21.52 5.20 -8.99
C SER A 80 -21.51 3.67 -8.82
N LEU A 81 -20.40 3.09 -8.38
CA LEU A 81 -20.26 1.65 -8.17
C LEU A 81 -20.74 1.23 -6.78
N PRO A 82 -21.78 0.41 -6.63
CA PRO A 82 -22.20 -0.10 -5.33
C PRO A 82 -21.16 -1.04 -4.71
N LYS A 83 -21.04 -1.00 -3.37
CA LYS A 83 -20.11 -1.86 -2.61
C LYS A 83 -20.22 -3.37 -2.95
N PRO A 84 -21.42 -3.99 -3.00
CA PRO A 84 -21.51 -5.42 -3.30
C PRO A 84 -21.02 -5.78 -4.71
N GLU A 85 -21.18 -4.85 -5.66
CA GLU A 85 -20.70 -5.03 -7.03
C GLU A 85 -19.17 -4.92 -7.08
N PHE A 86 -18.59 -3.94 -6.39
CA PHE A 86 -17.15 -3.82 -6.25
C PHE A 86 -16.53 -5.06 -5.57
N GLU A 87 -17.12 -5.54 -4.48
CA GLU A 87 -16.71 -6.78 -3.79
C GLU A 87 -16.74 -8.00 -4.71
N ASN A 88 -17.79 -8.14 -5.52
CA ASN A 88 -17.91 -9.22 -6.48
C ASN A 88 -16.85 -9.12 -7.58
N ILE A 89 -16.60 -7.92 -8.14
CA ILE A 89 -15.54 -7.71 -9.13
C ILE A 89 -14.18 -8.10 -8.56
N VAL A 90 -13.84 -7.60 -7.37
CA VAL A 90 -12.57 -7.93 -6.71
C VAL A 90 -12.43 -9.44 -6.52
N THR A 91 -13.47 -10.10 -6.02
CA THR A 91 -13.47 -11.55 -5.79
C THR A 91 -13.26 -12.33 -7.08
N GLN A 92 -13.94 -11.94 -8.17
CA GLN A 92 -13.83 -12.59 -9.47
C GLN A 92 -12.43 -12.42 -10.08
N GLU A 93 -11.87 -11.22 -10.07
CA GLU A 93 -10.54 -10.98 -10.64
C GLU A 93 -9.42 -11.63 -9.82
N ILE A 94 -9.56 -11.70 -8.49
CA ILE A 94 -8.61 -12.43 -7.64
C ILE A 94 -8.67 -13.93 -7.93
N LYS A 95 -9.87 -14.49 -8.07
CA LYS A 95 -10.03 -15.90 -8.47
C LYS A 95 -9.37 -16.15 -9.82
N ARG A 96 -9.63 -15.27 -10.80
CA ARG A 96 -9.00 -15.33 -12.13
C ARG A 96 -7.48 -15.30 -11.99
N TRP A 97 -6.91 -14.41 -11.19
CA TRP A 97 -5.46 -14.30 -10.97
C TRP A 97 -4.87 -15.59 -10.37
N ILE A 98 -5.50 -16.15 -9.33
CA ILE A 98 -5.03 -17.38 -8.66
C ILE A 98 -5.03 -18.58 -9.62
N GLU A 99 -5.99 -18.62 -10.54
CA GLU A 99 -6.16 -19.71 -11.52
C GLU A 99 -5.34 -19.49 -12.80
N LEU A 100 -4.58 -18.40 -12.93
CA LEU A 100 -3.76 -18.15 -14.12
C LEU A 100 -2.68 -19.22 -14.30
N PRO A 101 -2.56 -19.81 -15.50
CA PRO A 101 -1.42 -20.66 -15.85
C PRO A 101 -0.12 -19.84 -15.77
N LYS A 102 0.82 -20.30 -14.94
CA LYS A 102 2.13 -19.65 -14.75
C LYS A 102 3.21 -20.19 -15.68
N ASP A 103 2.90 -21.22 -16.44
CA ASP A 103 3.78 -21.91 -17.38
C ASP A 103 4.10 -21.07 -18.63
N THR A 104 3.19 -20.16 -19.01
CA THR A 104 3.39 -19.25 -20.16
C THR A 104 3.58 -17.81 -19.69
N PHE A 105 4.84 -17.35 -19.65
CA PHE A 105 5.22 -15.98 -19.26
C PHE A 105 4.33 -14.89 -19.89
N TRP A 106 4.20 -14.90 -21.22
CA TRP A 106 3.47 -13.87 -21.96
C TRP A 106 1.98 -13.84 -21.63
N LEU A 107 1.35 -15.01 -21.57
CA LEU A 107 -0.08 -15.14 -21.27
C LEU A 107 -0.38 -14.74 -19.81
N TYR A 108 0.51 -15.09 -18.89
CA TYR A 108 0.38 -14.71 -17.49
C TYR A 108 0.39 -13.19 -17.33
N PHE A 109 1.41 -12.51 -17.88
CA PHE A 109 1.54 -11.07 -17.71
C PHE A 109 0.51 -10.27 -18.52
N SER A 110 0.07 -10.75 -19.70
CA SER A 110 -1.01 -10.09 -20.44
C SER A 110 -2.34 -10.14 -19.68
N GLN A 111 -2.68 -11.29 -19.08
CA GLN A 111 -3.89 -11.40 -18.26
C GLN A 111 -3.78 -10.60 -16.96
N MET A 112 -2.61 -10.59 -16.33
CA MET A 112 -2.35 -9.75 -15.17
C MET A 112 -2.54 -8.27 -15.51
N GLN A 113 -2.06 -7.82 -16.68
CA GLN A 113 -2.27 -6.45 -17.15
C GLN A 113 -3.75 -6.13 -17.35
N GLU A 114 -4.54 -7.01 -17.96
CA GLU A 114 -5.99 -6.81 -18.12
C GLU A 114 -6.70 -6.65 -16.77
N ILE A 115 -6.34 -7.47 -15.78
CA ILE A 115 -6.87 -7.38 -14.41
C ILE A 115 -6.52 -6.01 -13.81
N MET A 116 -5.26 -5.60 -13.91
CA MET A 116 -4.80 -4.32 -13.36
C MET A 116 -5.44 -3.13 -14.07
N TRP A 117 -5.67 -3.20 -15.38
CA TRP A 117 -6.39 -2.17 -16.14
C TRP A 117 -7.84 -2.03 -15.68
N LYS A 118 -8.53 -3.15 -15.42
CA LYS A 118 -9.90 -3.12 -14.90
C LYS A 118 -9.97 -2.44 -13.53
N PHE A 119 -9.03 -2.74 -12.62
CA PHE A 119 -8.94 -2.02 -11.35
C PHE A 119 -8.55 -0.55 -11.53
N GLY A 120 -7.63 -0.26 -12.44
CA GLY A 120 -7.23 1.11 -12.78
C GLY A 120 -8.39 1.96 -13.30
N ASP A 121 -9.25 1.39 -14.14
CA ASP A 121 -10.46 2.07 -14.63
C ASP A 121 -11.42 2.40 -13.48
N ILE A 122 -11.64 1.46 -12.55
CA ILE A 122 -12.48 1.68 -11.35
C ILE A 122 -11.90 2.79 -10.46
N PHE A 123 -10.60 2.74 -10.15
CA PHE A 123 -9.97 3.75 -9.29
C PHE A 123 -9.90 5.13 -9.95
N ARG A 124 -9.76 5.19 -11.27
CA ARG A 124 -9.90 6.45 -12.02
C ARG A 124 -11.30 7.02 -11.86
N ASP A 125 -12.32 6.18 -11.97
CA ASP A 125 -13.72 6.63 -11.84
C ASP A 125 -14.00 7.10 -10.40
N PHE A 126 -13.44 6.45 -9.37
CA PHE A 126 -13.48 6.94 -8.00
C PHE A 126 -12.78 8.30 -7.83
N CYS A 127 -11.61 8.46 -8.44
CA CYS A 127 -10.90 9.74 -8.43
C CYS A 127 -11.72 10.83 -9.13
N LYS A 128 -12.36 10.50 -10.25
CA LYS A 128 -13.26 11.38 -10.99
C LYS A 128 -14.45 11.81 -10.15
N ASP A 129 -15.08 10.88 -9.42
CA ASP A 129 -16.20 11.17 -8.52
C ASP A 129 -15.82 12.19 -7.44
N VAL A 130 -14.59 12.10 -6.90
CA VAL A 130 -14.06 13.06 -5.91
C VAL A 130 -13.82 14.42 -6.53
N VAL A 131 -13.00 14.51 -7.59
CA VAL A 131 -12.60 15.80 -8.18
C VAL A 131 -13.79 16.54 -8.81
N SER A 132 -14.80 15.82 -9.29
CA SER A 132 -16.02 16.41 -9.85
C SER A 132 -16.97 16.91 -8.76
N ASN A 133 -16.85 16.42 -7.52
CA ASN A 133 -17.68 16.83 -6.40
C ASN A 133 -17.17 18.16 -5.80
N LYS A 134 -17.65 19.27 -6.36
CA LYS A 134 -17.28 20.63 -5.93
C LYS A 134 -17.47 20.89 -4.43
N LYS A 135 -18.51 20.31 -3.82
CA LYS A 135 -18.79 20.50 -2.38
C LYS A 135 -17.72 19.80 -1.54
N LEU A 136 -17.37 18.56 -1.90
CA LEU A 136 -16.32 17.80 -1.24
C LEU A 136 -14.95 18.45 -1.44
N MET A 137 -14.58 18.79 -2.68
CA MET A 137 -13.30 19.44 -2.99
C MET A 137 -13.13 20.76 -2.23
N LYS A 138 -14.17 21.58 -2.16
CA LYS A 138 -14.15 22.81 -1.36
C LYS A 138 -13.94 22.52 0.13
N LYS A 139 -14.64 21.52 0.69
CA LYS A 139 -14.48 21.10 2.09
C LYS A 139 -13.05 20.59 2.37
N LEU A 140 -12.46 19.82 1.46
CA LEU A 140 -11.10 19.31 1.60
C LEU A 140 -10.08 20.45 1.57
N GLN A 141 -10.24 21.39 0.64
CA GLN A 141 -9.39 22.58 0.55
C GLN A 141 -9.49 23.49 1.79
N GLU A 142 -10.71 23.72 2.29
CA GLU A 142 -10.94 24.55 3.49
C GLU A 142 -10.41 23.90 4.78
N SER A 143 -10.29 22.57 4.80
CA SER A 143 -9.70 21.83 5.92
C SER A 143 -8.21 22.16 6.14
N ARG A 144 -7.51 22.65 5.10
CA ARG A 144 -6.08 22.99 5.10
C ARG A 144 -5.21 21.85 5.62
N PHE A 145 -5.23 20.73 4.90
CA PHE A 145 -4.34 19.61 5.17
C PHE A 145 -2.88 20.00 4.93
N ASP A 146 -1.97 19.43 5.70
CA ASP A 146 -0.53 19.70 5.60
C ASP A 146 0.19 18.69 4.71
N VAL A 147 -0.39 17.50 4.52
CA VAL A 147 0.20 16.42 3.72
C VAL A 147 -0.88 15.44 3.23
N VAL A 148 -0.68 14.88 2.04
CA VAL A 148 -1.42 13.71 1.53
C VAL A 148 -0.62 12.45 1.81
N PHE A 149 -1.26 11.43 2.38
CA PHE A 149 -0.68 10.11 2.61
C PHE A 149 -1.44 9.05 1.81
N ALA A 150 -0.72 8.23 1.04
CA ALA A 150 -1.36 7.29 0.11
C ALA A 150 -0.52 6.04 -0.17
N ASP A 151 -1.13 5.07 -0.84
CA ASP A 151 -0.44 3.96 -1.48
C ASP A 151 -0.53 4.15 -3.01
N PRO A 152 0.60 4.18 -3.74
CA PRO A 152 0.63 4.51 -5.17
C PRO A 152 -0.03 3.46 -6.07
N ILE A 153 -0.45 2.30 -5.53
CA ILE A 153 -1.29 1.32 -6.23
C ILE A 153 -2.73 1.81 -6.40
N PHE A 154 -3.12 2.89 -5.72
CA PHE A 154 -4.45 3.49 -5.83
C PHE A 154 -4.29 4.96 -6.26
N PRO A 155 -4.07 5.25 -7.56
CA PRO A 155 -3.77 6.61 -8.00
C PRO A 155 -4.96 7.55 -7.78
N CYS A 156 -4.68 8.76 -7.26
CA CYS A 156 -5.56 9.94 -7.16
C CYS A 156 -4.93 10.95 -6.19
N SER A 157 -4.20 10.44 -5.20
CA SER A 157 -3.52 11.21 -4.15
C SER A 157 -2.59 12.30 -4.69
N GLU A 158 -1.95 12.02 -5.82
CA GLU A 158 -1.04 12.85 -6.59
C GLU A 158 -1.77 14.05 -7.17
N LEU A 159 -2.94 13.78 -7.74
CA LEU A 159 -3.83 14.80 -8.26
C LEU A 159 -4.36 15.69 -7.14
N LEU A 160 -4.74 15.10 -5.99
CA LEU A 160 -5.17 15.86 -4.81
C LEU A 160 -4.02 16.71 -4.23
N ALA A 161 -2.80 16.17 -4.16
CA ALA A 161 -1.62 16.89 -3.71
C ALA A 161 -1.30 18.10 -4.62
N GLU A 162 -1.38 17.93 -5.94
CA GLU A 162 -1.22 19.00 -6.93
C GLU A 162 -2.34 20.06 -6.82
N LEU A 163 -3.60 19.63 -6.69
CA LEU A 163 -4.74 20.54 -6.59
C LEU A 163 -4.73 21.39 -5.31
N PHE A 164 -4.27 20.81 -4.20
CA PHE A 164 -4.17 21.52 -2.92
C PHE A 164 -2.80 22.16 -2.68
N ASN A 165 -1.82 21.86 -3.54
CA ASN A 165 -0.43 22.30 -3.43
C ASN A 165 0.18 21.96 -2.06
N ILE A 166 0.09 20.68 -1.68
CA ILE A 166 0.61 20.15 -0.41
C ILE A 166 1.49 18.91 -0.65
N PRO A 167 2.46 18.64 0.24
CA PRO A 167 3.33 17.47 0.14
C PRO A 167 2.59 16.13 0.01
N LEU A 168 3.22 15.18 -0.67
CA LEU A 168 2.73 13.81 -0.86
C LEU A 168 3.72 12.80 -0.27
N VAL A 169 3.21 11.93 0.58
CA VAL A 169 3.96 10.83 1.19
C VAL A 169 3.33 9.50 0.78
N TYR A 170 4.12 8.65 0.15
CA TYR A 170 3.70 7.29 -0.14
C TYR A 170 4.08 6.30 0.95
N SER A 171 3.22 5.30 1.12
CA SER A 171 3.60 4.01 1.68
C SER A 171 3.44 2.95 0.60
N LEU A 172 4.50 2.19 0.32
CA LEU A 172 4.50 1.17 -0.73
C LEU A 172 5.25 -0.09 -0.29
N ARG A 173 4.78 -1.28 -0.67
CA ARG A 173 5.55 -2.52 -0.51
C ARG A 173 6.40 -2.82 -1.73
N PHE A 174 5.76 -2.91 -2.90
CA PHE A 174 6.38 -3.00 -4.22
C PHE A 174 5.32 -2.71 -5.29
N THR A 175 5.71 -2.28 -6.48
CA THR A 175 4.94 -2.40 -7.71
C THR A 175 5.78 -2.99 -8.86
N PRO A 176 5.17 -3.51 -9.93
CA PRO A 176 5.89 -3.85 -11.15
C PRO A 176 6.19 -2.59 -11.98
N GLY A 177 7.05 -1.71 -11.45
CA GLY A 177 7.72 -0.69 -12.23
C GLY A 177 7.45 0.78 -11.87
N PHE A 178 6.43 1.14 -11.08
CA PHE A 178 6.21 2.56 -10.75
C PHE A 178 7.35 3.18 -9.97
N GLU A 179 8.01 2.44 -9.07
CA GLU A 179 9.19 2.91 -8.38
C GLU A 179 10.26 3.37 -9.37
N LYS A 180 10.49 2.58 -10.43
CA LYS A 180 11.46 2.89 -11.48
C LYS A 180 10.98 4.01 -12.41
N HIS A 181 9.79 3.85 -12.98
CA HIS A 181 9.29 4.67 -14.08
C HIS A 181 8.74 6.02 -13.63
N CYS A 182 8.23 6.08 -12.41
CA CYS A 182 7.59 7.27 -11.85
C CYS A 182 8.39 7.82 -10.67
N GLY A 183 8.80 6.95 -9.74
CA GLY A 183 9.53 7.34 -8.53
C GLY A 183 11.03 7.61 -8.74
N GLY A 184 11.59 7.31 -9.92
CA GLY A 184 13.01 7.53 -10.23
C GLY A 184 13.98 6.52 -9.60
N PHE A 185 13.48 5.41 -9.06
CA PHE A 185 14.31 4.39 -8.42
C PHE A 185 15.23 3.74 -9.43
N LEU A 186 16.45 3.40 -8.98
CA LEU A 186 17.47 2.80 -9.83
C LEU A 186 17.57 1.30 -9.56
N PHE A 187 17.24 0.50 -10.57
CA PHE A 187 17.39 -0.96 -10.54
C PHE A 187 18.31 -1.42 -11.69
N PRO A 188 19.64 -1.37 -11.53
CA PRO A 188 20.56 -1.79 -12.58
C PRO A 188 20.41 -3.29 -12.91
N PRO A 189 20.06 -3.66 -14.16
CA PRO A 189 19.73 -5.04 -14.51
C PRO A 189 20.91 -6.01 -14.42
N SER A 190 22.14 -5.51 -14.30
CA SER A 190 23.35 -6.32 -14.19
C SER A 190 23.48 -7.05 -12.85
N TYR A 191 22.84 -6.55 -11.79
CA TYR A 191 22.90 -7.14 -10.44
C TYR A 191 21.61 -6.99 -9.62
N VAL A 192 20.63 -6.20 -10.08
CA VAL A 192 19.31 -6.13 -9.44
C VAL A 192 18.33 -6.99 -10.23
N PRO A 193 17.84 -8.10 -9.66
CA PRO A 193 16.85 -8.94 -10.34
C PRO A 193 15.48 -8.26 -10.37
N VAL A 194 14.75 -8.44 -11.47
CA VAL A 194 13.36 -8.00 -11.58
C VAL A 194 12.51 -8.71 -10.54
N VAL A 195 11.58 -7.98 -9.93
CA VAL A 195 10.63 -8.53 -8.95
C VAL A 195 9.85 -9.68 -9.59
N MET A 196 9.69 -10.80 -8.88
CA MET A 196 9.07 -12.05 -9.38
C MET A 196 9.87 -12.82 -10.46
N SER A 197 11.14 -12.48 -10.71
CA SER A 197 11.97 -13.22 -11.69
C SER A 197 12.55 -14.54 -11.18
N GLU A 198 12.48 -14.78 -9.85
CA GLU A 198 13.17 -15.86 -9.13
C GLU A 198 14.71 -15.81 -9.23
N LEU A 199 15.26 -14.71 -9.75
CA LEU A 199 16.70 -14.47 -9.82
C LEU A 199 17.23 -13.84 -8.51
N SER A 200 18.54 -13.97 -8.29
CA SER A 200 19.25 -13.35 -7.17
C SER A 200 20.14 -12.18 -7.62
N ASP A 201 20.83 -11.51 -6.70
CA ASP A 201 21.90 -10.55 -7.02
C ASP A 201 23.17 -11.21 -7.59
N GLN A 202 23.28 -12.53 -7.44
CA GLN A 202 24.38 -13.34 -7.97
C GLN A 202 23.94 -14.07 -9.24
N MET A 203 23.85 -13.32 -10.35
CA MET A 203 23.47 -13.85 -11.67
C MET A 203 24.67 -14.22 -12.53
N THR A 204 24.60 -15.40 -13.16
CA THR A 204 25.42 -15.77 -14.32
C THR A 204 25.13 -14.86 -15.51
N PHE A 205 25.97 -14.93 -16.55
CA PHE A 205 25.76 -14.14 -17.77
C PHE A 205 24.38 -14.41 -18.42
N MET A 206 23.97 -15.68 -18.51
CA MET A 206 22.66 -16.04 -19.09
C MET A 206 21.49 -15.56 -18.23
N GLU A 207 21.62 -15.62 -16.91
CA GLU A 207 20.60 -15.08 -16.00
C GLU A 207 20.49 -13.55 -16.11
N ARG A 208 21.60 -12.83 -16.33
CA ARG A 208 21.55 -11.39 -16.62
C ARG A 208 20.86 -11.08 -17.95
N VAL A 209 21.08 -11.91 -18.98
CA VAL A 209 20.35 -11.79 -20.25
C VAL A 209 18.86 -12.00 -20.02
N LYS A 210 18.47 -13.04 -19.27
CA LYS A 210 17.08 -13.28 -18.86
C LYS A 210 16.49 -12.10 -18.08
N ASN A 211 17.24 -11.57 -17.11
CA ASN A 211 16.83 -10.41 -16.32
C ASN A 211 16.62 -9.17 -17.18
N MET A 212 17.51 -8.93 -18.16
CA MET A 212 17.39 -7.83 -19.10
C MET A 212 16.14 -7.97 -19.97
N ILE A 213 15.79 -9.18 -20.42
CA ILE A 213 14.54 -9.44 -21.16
C ILE A 213 13.33 -9.08 -20.29
N TYR A 214 13.34 -9.42 -19.00
CA TYR A 214 12.28 -9.02 -18.07
C TYR A 214 12.22 -7.50 -17.90
N VAL A 215 13.36 -6.81 -17.75
CA VAL A 215 13.38 -5.35 -17.68
C VAL A 215 12.76 -4.73 -18.93
N LEU A 216 13.16 -5.17 -20.13
CA LEU A 216 12.58 -4.66 -21.37
C LEU A 216 11.08 -4.94 -21.47
N TYR A 217 10.63 -6.09 -21.00
CA TYR A 217 9.20 -6.40 -20.95
C TYR A 217 8.43 -5.44 -20.04
N PHE A 218 8.90 -5.22 -18.81
CA PHE A 218 8.23 -4.31 -17.89
C PHE A 218 8.35 -2.84 -18.29
N ASP A 219 9.42 -2.46 -18.98
CA ASP A 219 9.63 -1.09 -19.44
C ASP A 219 8.74 -0.72 -20.64
N PHE A 220 8.44 -1.68 -21.53
CA PHE A 220 7.81 -1.39 -22.82
C PHE A 220 6.48 -2.09 -23.07
N CYS A 221 6.25 -3.25 -22.46
CA CYS A 221 5.08 -4.08 -22.74
C CYS A 221 4.08 -4.08 -21.60
N PHE A 222 4.56 -4.22 -20.36
CA PHE A 222 3.68 -4.24 -19.19
C PHE A 222 3.31 -2.81 -18.78
N GLN A 223 2.02 -2.51 -18.77
CA GLN A 223 1.51 -1.27 -18.22
C GLN A 223 0.56 -1.58 -17.08
N MET A 224 0.88 -1.15 -15.85
CA MET A 224 0.02 -1.44 -14.71
C MET A 224 -1.39 -0.85 -14.89
N TYR A 225 -1.50 0.33 -15.49
CA TYR A 225 -2.77 0.91 -15.92
C TYR A 225 -2.70 1.35 -17.37
N ASP A 226 -3.86 1.65 -17.96
CA ASP A 226 -3.93 2.40 -19.21
C ASP A 226 -3.45 3.84 -18.95
N MET A 227 -2.13 4.04 -19.08
CA MET A 227 -1.45 5.31 -18.79
C MET A 227 -2.02 6.45 -19.63
N LYS A 228 -2.46 6.19 -20.87
CA LYS A 228 -3.04 7.22 -21.74
C LYS A 228 -4.34 7.77 -21.14
N LYS A 229 -5.23 6.89 -20.66
CA LYS A 229 -6.47 7.33 -20.00
C LYS A 229 -6.19 8.13 -18.73
N TRP A 230 -5.21 7.72 -17.93
CA TRP A 230 -4.82 8.43 -16.71
C TRP A 230 -4.18 9.79 -17.00
N ASP A 231 -3.24 9.85 -17.93
CA ASP A 231 -2.54 11.08 -18.34
C ASP A 231 -3.53 12.10 -18.91
N GLN A 232 -4.48 11.65 -19.74
CA GLN A 232 -5.56 12.49 -20.26
C GLN A 232 -6.42 13.02 -19.11
N PHE A 233 -6.89 12.14 -18.22
CA PHE A 233 -7.71 12.54 -17.08
C PHE A 233 -7.01 13.57 -16.18
N TYR A 234 -5.73 13.35 -15.85
CA TYR A 234 -4.96 14.28 -15.01
C TYR A 234 -4.76 15.62 -15.71
N SER A 235 -4.45 15.60 -17.01
CA SER A 235 -4.28 16.82 -17.80
C SER A 235 -5.57 17.64 -17.88
N GLU A 236 -6.71 16.97 -18.05
CA GLU A 236 -8.03 17.61 -18.08
C GLU A 236 -8.39 18.25 -16.73
N VAL A 237 -8.15 17.56 -15.61
CA VAL A 237 -8.48 18.07 -14.28
C VAL A 237 -7.56 19.24 -13.88
N LEU A 238 -6.27 19.17 -14.19
CA LEU A 238 -5.31 20.24 -13.86
C LEU A 238 -5.34 21.40 -14.86
N GLY A 239 -5.96 21.23 -16.03
CA GLY A 239 -6.00 22.24 -17.09
C GLY A 239 -4.63 22.51 -17.75
N ARG A 240 -3.67 21.59 -17.59
CA ARG A 240 -2.33 21.65 -18.20
C ARG A 240 -1.86 20.25 -18.58
N PRO A 241 -1.02 20.09 -19.62
CA PRO A 241 -0.41 18.80 -19.91
C PRO A 241 0.36 18.27 -18.69
N THR A 242 0.09 17.03 -18.31
CA THR A 242 0.82 16.28 -17.29
C THR A 242 0.65 14.78 -17.52
N THR A 243 1.45 13.97 -16.84
CA THR A 243 1.26 12.51 -16.79
C THR A 243 1.05 12.06 -15.35
N LEU A 244 0.43 10.89 -15.16
CA LEU A 244 0.36 10.23 -13.86
C LEU A 244 1.78 10.04 -13.31
N SER A 245 2.70 9.53 -14.13
CA SER A 245 4.10 9.30 -13.75
C SER A 245 4.79 10.58 -13.27
N GLU A 246 4.61 11.71 -13.98
CA GLU A 246 5.16 13.01 -13.56
C GLU A 246 4.65 13.41 -12.17
N THR A 247 3.35 13.26 -11.92
CA THR A 247 2.77 13.63 -10.61
C THR A 247 3.20 12.69 -9.49
N MET A 248 3.35 11.39 -9.77
CA MET A 248 3.89 10.41 -8.82
C MET A 248 5.36 10.70 -8.47
N GLY A 249 6.15 11.11 -9.47
CA GLY A 249 7.56 11.46 -9.28
C GLY A 249 7.81 12.70 -8.43
N LYS A 250 6.76 13.49 -8.13
CA LYS A 250 6.81 14.64 -7.22
C LYS A 250 6.58 14.27 -5.76
N ALA A 251 6.36 13.00 -5.44
CA ALA A 251 6.20 12.57 -4.05
C ALA A 251 7.43 12.91 -3.21
N ASP A 252 7.18 13.62 -2.10
CA ASP A 252 8.21 14.11 -1.20
C ASP A 252 8.91 13.00 -0.43
N ILE A 253 8.19 11.91 -0.10
CA ILE A 253 8.73 10.74 0.62
C ILE A 253 8.09 9.45 0.09
N TRP A 254 8.93 8.42 -0.07
CA TRP A 254 8.52 7.04 -0.32
C TRP A 254 8.87 6.16 0.89
N LEU A 255 7.85 5.79 1.67
CA LEU A 255 8.00 4.86 2.78
C LEU A 255 7.83 3.42 2.28
N ILE A 256 8.94 2.72 2.13
CA ILE A 256 8.97 1.33 1.65
C ILE A 256 8.69 0.39 2.82
N ARG A 257 7.58 -0.36 2.73
CA ARG A 257 7.11 -1.37 3.70
C ARG A 257 7.94 -2.66 3.63
N ASN A 258 9.25 -2.52 3.64
CA ASN A 258 10.22 -3.60 3.71
C ASN A 258 11.38 -3.21 4.61
N SER A 259 12.18 -4.17 5.02
CA SER A 259 13.51 -3.87 5.57
C SER A 259 14.53 -3.96 4.46
N TRP A 260 15.53 -3.07 4.50
CA TRP A 260 16.70 -3.10 3.63
C TRP A 260 17.42 -4.45 3.71
N ASN A 261 17.34 -5.17 4.84
CA ASN A 261 17.91 -6.51 5.04
C ASN A 261 17.28 -7.60 4.15
N PHE A 262 16.08 -7.37 3.61
CA PHE A 262 15.36 -8.32 2.76
C PHE A 262 15.37 -7.91 1.29
N GLN A 263 16.24 -6.97 0.91
CA GLN A 263 16.40 -6.53 -0.47
C GLN A 263 17.83 -6.73 -0.95
N PHE A 264 17.96 -6.96 -2.24
CA PHE A 264 19.26 -6.95 -2.88
C PHE A 264 19.83 -5.52 -2.87
N PRO A 265 21.17 -5.36 -2.77
CA PRO A 265 21.78 -4.04 -2.79
C PRO A 265 21.42 -3.27 -4.07
N HIS A 266 20.86 -2.08 -3.93
CA HIS A 266 20.60 -1.15 -5.03
C HIS A 266 20.70 0.30 -4.55
N PRO A 267 20.91 1.27 -5.46
CA PRO A 267 20.93 2.69 -5.09
C PRO A 267 19.60 3.13 -4.48
N LEU A 268 19.68 4.00 -3.48
CA LEU A 268 18.54 4.61 -2.80
C LEU A 268 18.52 6.11 -3.05
N LEU A 269 17.33 6.67 -3.21
CA LEU A 269 17.14 8.11 -3.30
C LEU A 269 17.02 8.72 -1.90
N PRO A 270 17.38 10.00 -1.72
CA PRO A 270 17.31 10.67 -0.41
C PRO A 270 15.92 10.73 0.22
N ASN A 271 14.86 10.61 -0.59
CA ASN A 271 13.47 10.64 -0.16
C ASN A 271 12.86 9.24 0.03
N VAL A 272 13.68 8.20 0.17
CA VAL A 272 13.22 6.81 0.32
C VAL A 272 13.64 6.28 1.68
N ASP A 273 12.66 5.87 2.49
CA ASP A 273 12.89 5.30 3.82
C ASP A 273 12.26 3.91 3.95
N PHE A 274 12.96 3.01 4.62
CA PHE A 274 12.49 1.65 4.88
C PHE A 274 11.80 1.56 6.23
N ILE A 275 10.51 1.25 6.21
CA ILE A 275 9.65 1.11 7.39
C ILE A 275 9.18 -0.34 7.59
N GLY A 276 10.08 -1.31 7.41
CA GLY A 276 9.77 -2.72 7.64
C GLY A 276 9.30 -3.01 9.07
N GLY A 277 8.49 -4.05 9.25
CA GLY A 277 8.06 -4.51 10.58
C GLY A 277 6.84 -3.78 11.18
N LEU A 278 6.11 -2.97 10.40
CA LEU A 278 4.91 -2.23 10.87
C LEU A 278 3.90 -3.12 11.60
N LEU A 279 3.66 -4.32 11.07
CA LEU A 279 2.64 -5.23 11.61
C LEU A 279 3.15 -6.07 12.80
N CYS A 280 4.44 -5.99 13.14
CA CYS A 280 5.02 -6.74 14.24
C CYS A 280 4.55 -6.16 15.57
N LYS A 281 3.87 -6.98 16.38
CA LYS A 281 3.42 -6.62 17.73
C LYS A 281 4.08 -7.54 18.76
N PRO A 282 4.27 -7.07 20.00
CA PRO A 282 4.72 -7.95 21.08
C PRO A 282 3.83 -9.21 21.15
N ALA A 283 4.47 -10.37 21.29
CA ALA A 283 3.76 -11.63 21.39
C ALA A 283 2.81 -11.60 22.60
N LYS A 284 1.55 -11.94 22.37
CA LYS A 284 0.57 -12.15 23.43
C LYS A 284 0.57 -13.64 23.81
N PRO A 285 0.32 -13.98 25.08
CA PRO A 285 0.14 -15.38 25.46
C PRO A 285 -1.00 -16.01 24.65
N LEU A 286 -0.84 -17.28 24.28
CA LEU A 286 -1.88 -18.01 23.57
C LEU A 286 -3.08 -18.22 24.51
N PRO A 287 -4.31 -18.25 23.96
CA PRO A 287 -5.46 -18.79 24.69
C PRO A 287 -5.13 -20.19 25.22
N LYS A 288 -5.62 -20.52 26.42
CA LYS A 288 -5.26 -21.76 27.12
C LYS A 288 -5.39 -23.01 26.25
N GLU A 289 -6.47 -23.12 25.48
CA GLU A 289 -6.72 -24.24 24.56
C GLU A 289 -5.67 -24.33 23.45
N MET A 290 -5.23 -23.20 22.90
CA MET A 290 -4.19 -23.14 21.87
C MET A 290 -2.81 -23.44 22.44
N GLU A 291 -2.53 -22.96 23.66
CA GLU A 291 -1.30 -23.30 24.37
C GLU A 291 -1.24 -24.82 24.62
N GLU A 292 -2.31 -25.43 25.15
CA GLU A 292 -2.40 -26.88 25.35
C GLU A 292 -2.23 -27.66 24.03
N PHE A 293 -2.84 -27.19 22.93
CA PHE A 293 -2.67 -27.78 21.61
C PHE A 293 -1.21 -27.71 21.13
N VAL A 294 -0.56 -26.56 21.23
CA VAL A 294 0.84 -26.36 20.82
C VAL A 294 1.79 -27.21 21.67
N GLN A 295 1.63 -27.17 23.00
CA GLN A 295 2.46 -27.93 23.95
C GLN A 295 2.31 -29.45 23.75
N SER A 296 1.11 -29.92 23.38
CA SER A 296 0.87 -31.34 23.10
C SER A 296 1.58 -31.86 21.84
N SER A 297 2.17 -30.99 21.02
CA SER A 297 3.00 -31.39 19.87
C SER A 297 4.41 -31.85 20.29
N GLY A 298 4.82 -31.57 21.54
CA GLY A 298 6.11 -31.97 22.08
C GLY A 298 7.29 -31.46 21.24
N GLU A 299 8.29 -32.33 21.02
CA GLU A 299 9.52 -31.99 20.29
C GLU A 299 9.32 -31.75 18.79
N ASN A 300 8.20 -32.19 18.21
CA ASN A 300 7.96 -32.04 16.77
C ASN A 300 7.72 -30.57 16.38
N GLY A 301 7.21 -29.74 17.30
CA GLY A 301 6.81 -28.36 17.04
C GLY A 301 5.48 -28.25 16.30
N VAL A 302 5.15 -27.06 15.79
CA VAL A 302 3.87 -26.77 15.13
C VAL A 302 4.05 -26.08 13.79
N VAL A 303 3.07 -26.24 12.89
CA VAL A 303 3.01 -25.55 11.60
C VAL A 303 1.75 -24.69 11.56
N VAL A 304 1.91 -23.37 11.45
CA VAL A 304 0.77 -22.48 11.22
C VAL A 304 0.49 -22.40 9.72
N PHE A 305 -0.64 -22.94 9.28
CA PHE A 305 -1.09 -22.85 7.90
C PHE A 305 -2.14 -21.75 7.73
N THR A 306 -1.92 -20.83 6.79
CA THR A 306 -2.89 -19.80 6.42
C THR A 306 -2.82 -19.47 4.93
N LEU A 307 -3.98 -19.24 4.32
CA LEU A 307 -4.13 -18.82 2.93
C LEU A 307 -4.33 -17.29 2.79
N GLY A 308 -4.23 -16.57 3.90
CA GLY A 308 -4.54 -15.14 3.97
C GLY A 308 -6.04 -14.86 3.94
N SER A 309 -6.40 -13.59 3.75
CA SER A 309 -7.78 -13.12 3.82
C SER A 309 -8.54 -13.19 2.49
N MET A 310 -7.83 -13.33 1.37
CA MET A 310 -8.43 -13.20 0.02
C MET A 310 -8.89 -14.53 -0.57
N ILE A 311 -8.44 -15.65 -0.02
CA ILE A 311 -8.84 -16.99 -0.47
C ILE A 311 -10.02 -17.45 0.39
N THR A 312 -11.23 -17.27 -0.14
CA THR A 312 -12.48 -17.66 0.54
C THR A 312 -12.95 -19.07 0.19
N ASN A 313 -12.56 -19.58 -0.98
CA ASN A 313 -12.92 -20.91 -1.43
C ASN A 313 -11.78 -21.50 -2.29
N MET A 314 -11.66 -22.83 -2.28
CA MET A 314 -10.67 -23.58 -3.03
C MET A 314 -11.30 -24.89 -3.51
N LYS A 315 -10.93 -25.33 -4.72
CA LYS A 315 -11.38 -26.62 -5.27
C LYS A 315 -10.98 -27.75 -4.31
N GLU A 316 -11.91 -28.67 -4.07
CA GLU A 316 -11.72 -29.79 -3.13
C GLU A 316 -10.47 -30.61 -3.45
N GLU A 317 -10.19 -30.85 -4.73
CA GLU A 317 -8.96 -31.50 -5.20
C GLU A 317 -7.70 -30.82 -4.64
N ARG A 318 -7.62 -29.49 -4.73
CA ARG A 318 -6.46 -28.72 -4.23
C ARG A 318 -6.39 -28.70 -2.71
N ALA A 319 -7.54 -28.64 -2.03
CA ALA A 319 -7.62 -28.73 -0.58
C ALA A 319 -7.14 -30.10 -0.08
N ASN A 320 -7.56 -31.19 -0.75
CA ASN A 320 -7.15 -32.55 -0.44
C ASN A 320 -5.65 -32.77 -0.67
N VAL A 321 -5.07 -32.19 -1.72
CA VAL A 321 -3.61 -32.22 -1.94
C VAL A 321 -2.86 -31.55 -0.80
N ILE A 322 -3.30 -30.35 -0.37
CA ILE A 322 -2.69 -29.63 0.75
C ILE A 322 -2.83 -30.45 2.04
N ALA A 323 -4.03 -30.91 2.36
CA ALA A 323 -4.30 -31.72 3.56
C ALA A 323 -3.47 -33.02 3.57
N SER A 324 -3.34 -33.70 2.42
CA SER A 324 -2.56 -34.93 2.30
C SER A 324 -1.06 -34.70 2.47
N ALA A 325 -0.54 -33.56 2.01
CA ALA A 325 0.87 -33.20 2.24
C ALA A 325 1.12 -32.83 3.71
N LEU A 326 0.22 -32.05 4.29
CA LEU A 326 0.24 -31.64 5.69
C LEU A 326 0.05 -32.84 6.65
N ALA A 327 -0.69 -33.88 6.26
CA ALA A 327 -0.85 -35.10 7.06
C ALA A 327 0.42 -35.98 7.13
N GLN A 328 1.42 -35.74 6.27
CA GLN A 328 2.66 -36.53 6.24
C GLN A 328 3.72 -36.04 7.22
N ILE A 329 3.55 -34.85 7.81
CA ILE A 329 4.52 -34.28 8.73
C ILE A 329 4.14 -34.57 10.19
N PRO A 330 5.13 -34.76 11.09
CA PRO A 330 4.87 -35.10 12.49
C PRO A 330 4.39 -33.91 13.35
N GLN A 331 4.43 -32.69 12.82
CA GLN A 331 3.95 -31.48 13.48
C GLN A 331 2.42 -31.45 13.56
N LYS A 332 1.90 -30.88 14.65
CA LYS A 332 0.52 -30.39 14.68
C LYS A 332 0.37 -29.14 13.82
N ILE A 333 -0.81 -29.01 13.21
CA ILE A 333 -1.16 -27.97 12.26
C ILE A 333 -2.39 -27.24 12.77
#